data_AF-A0AAQ3UH51-F1
#
_entry.id   AF-A0AAQ3UH51-F1
#
_cell.length_a   1.000
_cell.length_b   1.000
_cell.length_c   1.000
_cell.angle_alpha   90.00
_cell.angle_beta   90.00
_cell.angle_gamma   90.00
#
_symmetry.space_group_name_H-M   'P 1'
#
loop_
_entity.id
_entity.type
_entity.pdbx_description
1 polymer ?
#
loop_
_entity_poly.entity_id
_entity_poly.type
_entity_poly.pdbx_seq_one_letter_code
_entity_poly.pdbx_strand_id
1 'polypeptide(L)'
;MPSLDKVIFSPPGMKRKREGKGLRQSRFKKASMKPKPTILAQPPSSESPDHSSQSQEQEGAEEENSPEPPSSSPKDTFGRTDDVCSTEVSPPQTFDAASLLNFDPSTIRESLVTESLPMSPTTDVTSNLEEITKKLETPIEKLVVTCDGIRTALDPIVEMLPLGLKQVLRPTVHLGFLREDVLAAASRIASRNNQSALKEEITKECAAANQFKADLYDNNEEAQLKASRQAFDAKKMKITEEIKRLKEELSRVDTVILVNDVGVKMLADNKQKLSTSLKASIARIRELNKGLIIGSDEPDRQIINSADEAMLYYIGSC
;
A
#
# COMPACT_ATOMS: atom_id res chain seq x y z
N MET A 1 4.03 39.79 20.56
CA MET A 1 5.47 40.11 20.54
C MET A 1 6.17 39.13 21.47
N PRO A 2 7.24 38.41 21.08
CA PRO A 2 8.15 38.70 19.96
C PRO A 2 8.34 37.58 18.90
N SER A 3 8.95 38.01 17.77
CA SER A 3 9.82 37.31 16.79
C SER A 3 9.39 35.94 16.22
N LEU A 4 8.89 35.81 14.98
CA LEU A 4 9.55 35.99 13.66
C LEU A 4 10.92 35.32 13.52
N ASP A 5 10.96 34.16 12.86
CA ASP A 5 12.11 33.78 12.03
C ASP A 5 11.72 33.02 10.74
N LYS A 6 11.95 33.76 9.66
CA LYS A 6 12.25 33.48 8.25
C LYS A 6 12.30 32.04 7.75
N VAL A 7 11.40 31.79 6.80
CA VAL A 7 11.51 30.79 5.72
C VAL A 7 12.59 31.24 4.73
N ILE A 8 13.58 30.36 4.46
CA ILE A 8 14.49 30.50 3.32
C ILE A 8 14.10 29.45 2.26
N PHE A 9 13.54 29.92 1.17
CA PHE A 9 13.27 29.16 -0.05
C PHE A 9 14.54 29.20 -0.91
N SER A 10 15.08 28.04 -1.29
CA SER A 10 16.18 27.91 -2.27
C SER A 10 15.65 27.28 -3.56
N PRO A 11 15.85 27.90 -4.74
CA PRO A 11 15.42 27.33 -6.02
C PRO A 11 16.46 26.36 -6.62
N PRO A 12 16.05 25.48 -7.56
CA PRO A 12 16.90 24.44 -8.12
C PRO A 12 17.80 24.96 -9.26
N GLY A 13 19.09 24.70 -9.14
CA GLY A 13 20.09 25.02 -10.15
C GLY A 13 20.07 24.06 -11.34
N MET A 14 19.71 24.58 -12.51
CA MET A 14 20.00 23.96 -13.80
C MET A 14 21.51 23.89 -14.05
N LYS A 15 22.05 22.71 -14.36
CA LYS A 15 23.34 22.56 -15.05
C LYS A 15 23.23 21.56 -16.19
N ARG A 16 23.26 22.10 -17.42
CA ARG A 16 23.56 21.37 -18.66
C ARG A 16 25.08 21.26 -18.80
N LYS A 17 25.60 20.05 -19.07
CA LYS A 17 26.91 19.80 -19.72
C LYS A 17 26.93 18.35 -20.20
N ARG A 18 26.66 18.09 -21.49
CA ARG A 18 27.59 17.91 -22.62
C ARG A 18 28.65 16.80 -22.43
N GLU A 19 28.53 15.83 -23.34
CA GLU A 19 29.56 15.07 -24.06
C GLU A 19 30.40 14.00 -23.35
N GLY A 20 30.47 12.83 -23.98
CA GLY A 20 31.40 11.76 -23.62
C GLY A 20 31.18 10.46 -24.41
N LYS A 21 31.51 10.47 -25.71
CA LYS A 21 31.67 9.26 -26.53
C LYS A 21 32.76 8.37 -25.91
N GLY A 22 32.56 7.05 -25.87
CA GLY A 22 33.54 6.12 -25.33
C GLY A 22 33.25 4.66 -25.62
N LEU A 23 33.21 4.31 -26.90
CA LEU A 23 33.25 2.93 -27.39
C LEU A 23 34.57 2.27 -26.93
N ARG A 24 34.53 1.20 -26.13
CA ARG A 24 35.63 0.23 -26.09
C ARG A 24 35.17 -1.14 -25.59
N GLN A 25 35.07 -2.05 -26.55
CA GLN A 25 35.03 -3.49 -26.35
C GLN A 25 36.30 -3.92 -25.61
N SER A 26 36.18 -4.75 -24.59
CA SER A 26 37.30 -5.56 -24.11
C SER A 26 36.91 -7.03 -24.08
N ARG A 27 37.59 -7.78 -24.94
CA ARG A 27 37.64 -9.24 -24.97
C ARG A 27 38.75 -9.67 -24.00
N PHE A 28 38.43 -10.47 -23.00
CA PHE A 28 39.38 -11.37 -22.34
C PHE A 28 38.72 -12.74 -22.27
N LYS A 29 39.01 -13.61 -23.24
CA LYS A 29 39.99 -14.72 -23.18
C LYS A 29 39.72 -15.69 -22.03
N LYS A 30 39.07 -16.79 -22.42
CA LYS A 30 39.03 -18.09 -21.74
C LYS A 30 40.46 -18.55 -21.41
N ALA A 31 40.72 -18.92 -20.17
CA ALA A 31 41.80 -19.81 -19.79
C ALA A 31 41.19 -21.08 -19.21
N SER A 32 41.38 -22.16 -19.95
CA SER A 32 41.12 -23.55 -19.60
C SER A 32 42.41 -24.10 -19.02
N MET A 33 42.44 -24.54 -17.76
CA MET A 33 43.33 -25.62 -17.33
C MET A 33 42.64 -26.45 -16.24
N LYS A 34 42.53 -27.75 -16.54
CA LYS A 34 42.11 -28.84 -15.67
C LYS A 34 43.26 -29.27 -14.73
N PRO A 35 42.95 -30.06 -13.67
CA PRO A 35 43.79 -30.20 -12.48
C PRO A 35 44.80 -31.34 -12.59
N LYS A 36 45.79 -31.36 -11.68
CA LYS A 36 46.70 -32.48 -11.45
C LYS A 36 46.74 -32.87 -9.96
N PRO A 37 46.87 -34.17 -9.61
CA PRO A 37 46.43 -34.69 -8.31
C PRO A 37 47.57 -35.21 -7.40
N THR A 38 47.17 -35.62 -6.19
CA THR A 38 47.72 -36.71 -5.34
C THR A 38 48.97 -36.44 -4.50
N ILE A 39 48.83 -36.68 -3.18
CA ILE A 39 49.67 -37.47 -2.24
C ILE A 39 48.99 -37.31 -0.85
N LEU A 40 48.26 -38.30 -0.34
CA LEU A 40 48.67 -39.48 0.46
C LEU A 40 49.36 -39.13 1.79
N ALA A 41 48.65 -39.32 2.91
CA ALA A 41 49.05 -40.14 4.08
C ALA A 41 48.27 -39.72 5.35
N GLN A 42 47.83 -40.73 6.08
CA GLN A 42 46.98 -40.71 7.28
C GLN A 42 47.82 -41.21 8.50
N PRO A 43 47.24 -41.46 9.70
CA PRO A 43 47.51 -40.82 11.00
C PRO A 43 48.33 -41.76 11.96
N PRO A 44 48.34 -41.69 13.32
CA PRO A 44 47.21 -41.87 14.28
C PRO A 44 47.35 -40.91 15.52
N SER A 45 46.58 -40.88 16.62
CA SER A 45 45.95 -41.87 17.50
C SER A 45 44.95 -41.13 18.43
N SER A 46 43.80 -41.71 18.76
CA SER A 46 43.44 -42.36 20.05
C SER A 46 42.86 -41.44 21.14
N GLU A 47 41.63 -41.78 21.55
CA GLU A 47 41.09 -41.84 22.92
C GLU A 47 39.66 -41.27 23.06
N SER A 48 38.73 -42.19 23.30
CA SER A 48 37.46 -42.02 24.03
C SER A 48 37.68 -42.63 25.43
N PRO A 49 36.69 -42.73 26.35
CA PRO A 49 35.34 -42.16 26.42
C PRO A 49 35.03 -41.54 27.83
N ASP A 50 33.84 -40.97 28.05
CA ASP A 50 32.90 -41.51 29.06
C ASP A 50 31.60 -40.69 29.26
N HIS A 51 30.63 -41.46 29.72
CA HIS A 51 29.20 -41.26 29.92
C HIS A 51 28.80 -40.09 30.84
N SER A 52 27.59 -39.53 30.64
CA SER A 52 26.44 -39.79 31.55
C SER A 52 25.22 -38.93 31.21
N SER A 53 24.08 -39.61 31.16
CA SER A 53 22.72 -39.07 31.04
C SER A 53 22.26 -38.36 32.33
N GLN A 54 21.37 -37.37 32.23
CA GLN A 54 20.10 -37.41 32.97
C GLN A 54 19.11 -36.32 32.55
N SER A 55 17.89 -36.78 32.33
CA SER A 55 16.64 -36.05 32.09
C SER A 55 16.14 -35.35 33.34
N GLN A 56 15.41 -34.24 33.19
CA GLN A 56 14.19 -33.95 33.93
C GLN A 56 13.56 -32.65 33.40
N GLU A 57 12.36 -32.74 32.84
CA GLU A 57 11.35 -31.68 32.99
C GLU A 57 9.97 -32.35 32.84
N GLN A 58 9.17 -32.14 33.88
CA GLN A 58 7.85 -32.68 34.15
C GLN A 58 6.98 -31.47 34.53
N GLU A 59 5.66 -31.62 34.39
CA GLU A 59 4.58 -30.68 34.82
C GLU A 59 4.35 -29.50 33.88
N GLY A 60 3.12 -29.05 33.62
CA GLY A 60 1.78 -29.40 34.13
C GLY A 60 0.77 -28.69 33.19
N ALA A 61 -0.40 -29.28 32.95
CA ALA A 61 -1.65 -28.89 33.62
C ALA A 61 -2.13 -27.51 33.13
N GLU A 62 -3.06 -27.46 32.18
CA GLU A 62 -4.50 -27.11 32.36
C GLU A 62 -4.76 -26.09 31.22
N GLU A 63 -5.87 -26.05 30.50
CA GLU A 63 -7.15 -25.57 31.00
C GLU A 63 -8.20 -25.72 29.88
N GLU A 64 -9.25 -26.48 30.21
CA GLU A 64 -10.67 -26.18 30.02
C GLU A 64 -11.32 -25.95 28.64
N ASN A 65 -12.61 -26.28 28.64
CA ASN A 65 -13.44 -26.72 27.55
C ASN A 65 -14.75 -25.91 27.57
N SER A 66 -15.01 -25.10 26.53
CA SER A 66 -16.32 -24.60 26.05
C SER A 66 -17.18 -23.76 27.05
N PRO A 67 -18.32 -23.11 26.66
CA PRO A 67 -18.89 -22.76 25.35
C PRO A 67 -19.27 -21.25 25.19
N GLU A 68 -19.71 -20.84 23.99
CA GLU A 68 -20.50 -19.63 23.69
C GLU A 68 -21.77 -19.51 24.56
N PRO A 69 -22.37 -18.31 24.81
CA PRO A 69 -23.30 -17.67 23.84
C PRO A 69 -23.46 -16.11 24.02
N PRO A 70 -24.56 -15.42 23.66
CA PRO A 70 -24.55 -14.38 22.63
C PRO A 70 -24.86 -12.95 23.14
N SER A 71 -24.84 -12.02 22.19
CA SER A 71 -25.50 -10.71 22.20
C SER A 71 -24.69 -9.50 22.71
N SER A 72 -24.83 -8.43 21.92
CA SER A 72 -25.17 -7.06 22.31
C SER A 72 -24.26 -6.01 21.68
N SER A 73 -24.88 -5.19 20.85
CA SER A 73 -24.33 -3.97 20.27
C SER A 73 -24.15 -2.87 21.33
N PRO A 74 -23.24 -1.93 21.07
CA PRO A 74 -23.59 -0.50 21.10
C PRO A 74 -23.11 0.16 19.78
N LYS A 75 -23.95 0.78 18.95
CA LYS A 75 -24.47 2.17 19.07
C LYS A 75 -23.42 3.19 19.52
N ASP A 76 -22.80 3.84 18.53
CA ASP A 76 -22.43 5.26 18.51
C ASP A 76 -22.31 5.68 17.03
N THR A 77 -23.29 6.35 16.44
CA THR A 77 -23.60 7.79 16.54
C THR A 77 -22.49 8.67 15.94
N PHE A 78 -22.42 8.73 14.61
CA PHE A 78 -21.93 9.91 13.90
C PHE A 78 -23.02 10.43 12.99
N GLY A 79 -23.44 11.67 13.28
CA GLY A 79 -24.60 12.32 12.72
C GLY A 79 -24.46 12.61 11.23
N ARG A 80 -25.52 12.24 10.51
CA ARG A 80 -25.85 12.79 9.20
C ARG A 80 -27.29 13.28 9.29
N THR A 81 -27.45 14.56 9.55
CA THR A 81 -28.72 15.27 9.42
C THR A 81 -28.89 15.63 7.95
N ASP A 82 -29.47 14.71 7.18
CA ASP A 82 -30.17 15.07 5.95
C ASP A 82 -31.66 15.02 6.29
N ASP A 83 -32.17 16.23 6.58
CA ASP A 83 -33.55 16.52 6.95
C ASP A 83 -34.51 16.11 5.83
N VAL A 84 -35.51 15.29 6.18
CA VAL A 84 -36.68 15.02 5.37
C VAL A 84 -37.73 16.06 5.75
N CYS A 85 -38.05 16.97 4.84
CA CYS A 85 -39.31 17.69 4.89
C CYS A 85 -39.88 17.82 3.47
N SER A 86 -40.35 16.70 2.92
CA SER A 86 -41.36 16.72 1.87
C SER A 86 -42.71 16.96 2.53
N THR A 87 -43.05 18.23 2.76
CA THR A 87 -44.43 18.63 2.97
C THR A 87 -44.99 19.06 1.62
N GLU A 88 -46.01 18.35 1.14
CA GLU A 88 -46.80 18.75 -0.02
C GLU A 88 -47.35 20.17 0.17
N VAL A 89 -46.95 21.07 -0.71
CA VAL A 89 -47.55 22.39 -0.87
C VAL A 89 -48.13 22.47 -2.29
N SER A 90 -49.41 22.83 -2.31
CA SER A 90 -50.30 23.22 -3.42
C SER A 90 -49.59 23.86 -4.63
N PRO A 91 -50.10 23.67 -5.87
CA PRO A 91 -49.46 24.15 -7.09
C PRO A 91 -49.22 25.66 -7.11
N PRO A 92 -48.18 26.13 -7.83
CA PRO A 92 -47.81 27.53 -7.86
C PRO A 92 -48.90 28.35 -8.56
N GLN A 93 -49.56 29.23 -7.82
CA GLN A 93 -50.11 30.42 -8.43
C GLN A 93 -48.92 31.19 -9.01
N THR A 94 -48.82 31.21 -10.33
CA THR A 94 -47.88 32.03 -11.07
C THR A 94 -48.16 33.49 -10.73
N PHE A 95 -47.41 34.02 -9.77
CA PHE A 95 -47.35 35.45 -9.53
C PHE A 95 -46.58 36.06 -10.69
N ASP A 96 -47.32 36.58 -11.65
CA ASP A 96 -46.77 37.22 -12.83
C ASP A 96 -46.18 38.59 -12.45
N ALA A 97 -44.90 38.59 -12.06
CA ALA A 97 -44.14 39.80 -11.74
C ALA A 97 -44.03 40.76 -12.93
N ALA A 98 -44.30 40.32 -14.17
CA ALA A 98 -44.35 41.20 -15.33
C ALA A 98 -45.54 42.17 -15.27
N SER A 99 -46.64 41.79 -14.60
CA SER A 99 -47.79 42.67 -14.39
C SER A 99 -47.54 43.79 -13.36
N LEU A 100 -46.58 43.62 -12.44
CA LEU A 100 -46.16 44.62 -11.45
C LEU A 100 -45.16 45.64 -12.00
N LEU A 101 -44.50 45.31 -13.11
CA LEU A 101 -43.54 46.19 -13.78
C LEU A 101 -44.13 46.91 -14.99
N ASN A 102 -45.41 46.68 -15.30
CA ASN A 102 -46.12 47.40 -16.35
C ASN A 102 -46.57 48.78 -15.84
N PHE A 103 -45.60 49.62 -15.52
CA PHE A 103 -45.82 51.04 -15.28
C PHE A 103 -46.04 51.72 -16.63
N ASP A 104 -47.30 51.99 -16.98
CA ASP A 104 -47.63 52.91 -18.04
C ASP A 104 -47.62 54.35 -17.46
N PRO A 105 -46.61 55.19 -17.79
CA PRO A 105 -46.55 56.56 -17.29
C PRO A 105 -47.73 57.42 -17.79
N SER A 106 -48.48 56.95 -18.80
CA SER A 106 -49.65 57.65 -19.34
C SER A 106 -50.84 57.63 -18.37
N THR A 107 -50.96 56.58 -17.53
CA THR A 107 -52.08 56.42 -16.58
C THR A 107 -52.00 57.41 -15.40
N ILE A 108 -50.80 57.92 -15.10
CA ILE A 108 -50.59 58.95 -14.05
C ILE A 108 -51.09 60.33 -14.54
N ARG A 109 -51.14 60.55 -15.87
CA ARG A 109 -51.52 61.84 -16.44
C ARG A 109 -53.03 62.09 -16.45
N GLU A 110 -53.84 61.04 -16.40
CA GLU A 110 -55.32 61.15 -16.45
C GLU A 110 -55.99 61.33 -15.09
N SER A 111 -55.31 61.05 -13.97
CA SER A 111 -55.88 61.24 -12.61
C SER A 111 -55.71 62.66 -12.03
N LEU A 112 -55.37 63.66 -12.85
CA LEU A 112 -55.15 65.05 -12.42
C LEU A 112 -56.14 66.07 -12.98
N VAL A 113 -57.25 65.64 -13.59
CA VAL A 113 -58.24 66.57 -14.15
C VAL A 113 -59.51 66.62 -13.30
N THR A 114 -59.46 67.36 -12.19
CA THR A 114 -60.55 68.22 -11.68
C THR A 114 -60.11 68.99 -10.44
N GLU A 115 -59.66 70.23 -10.62
CA GLU A 115 -60.19 71.43 -9.96
C GLU A 115 -59.30 72.63 -10.32
N SER A 116 -59.86 73.51 -11.14
CA SER A 116 -59.26 74.79 -11.50
C SER A 116 -59.29 75.75 -10.32
N LEU A 117 -58.12 76.09 -9.78
CA LEU A 117 -57.89 77.36 -9.09
C LEU A 117 -56.61 78.01 -9.66
N PRO A 118 -56.64 79.29 -10.08
CA PRO A 118 -55.45 79.98 -10.54
C PRO A 118 -54.69 80.50 -9.31
N MET A 119 -53.87 79.65 -8.69
CA MET A 119 -52.72 80.15 -7.94
C MET A 119 -51.50 79.98 -8.84
N SER A 120 -50.99 81.09 -9.34
CA SER A 120 -49.62 81.16 -9.86
C SER A 120 -48.69 80.49 -8.85
N PRO A 121 -47.96 79.41 -9.22
CA PRO A 121 -46.98 78.85 -8.32
C PRO A 121 -45.98 79.95 -8.03
N THR A 122 -45.76 80.24 -6.76
CA THR A 122 -44.64 81.09 -6.36
C THR A 122 -43.37 80.44 -6.90
N THR A 123 -42.45 81.23 -7.44
CA THR A 123 -41.17 80.78 -8.01
C THR A 123 -40.37 79.87 -7.06
N ASP A 124 -40.66 79.98 -5.76
CA ASP A 124 -40.07 79.19 -4.68
C ASP A 124 -40.58 77.74 -4.65
N VAL A 125 -41.82 77.44 -5.06
CA VAL A 125 -42.33 76.05 -5.09
C VAL A 125 -41.72 75.27 -6.24
N THR A 126 -41.63 75.89 -7.42
CA THR A 126 -41.07 75.26 -8.62
C THR A 126 -39.58 74.99 -8.47
N SER A 127 -38.82 75.92 -7.89
CA SER A 127 -37.38 75.76 -7.67
C SER A 127 -37.06 74.66 -6.64
N ASN A 128 -37.81 74.56 -5.55
CA ASN A 128 -37.65 73.50 -4.56
C ASN A 128 -38.00 72.10 -5.12
N LEU A 129 -39.06 71.98 -5.93
CA LEU A 129 -39.40 70.71 -6.60
C LEU A 129 -38.34 70.28 -7.62
N GLU A 130 -37.77 71.24 -8.36
CA GLU A 130 -36.65 70.99 -9.27
C GLU A 130 -35.40 70.52 -8.51
N GLU A 131 -35.10 71.13 -7.35
CA GLU A 131 -34.02 70.70 -6.47
C GLU A 131 -34.24 69.26 -5.95
N ILE A 132 -35.45 68.93 -5.48
CA ILE A 132 -35.80 67.59 -5.01
C ILE A 132 -35.64 66.56 -6.15
N THR A 133 -36.13 66.89 -7.35
CA THR A 133 -36.02 66.02 -8.53
C THR A 133 -34.56 65.72 -8.85
N LYS A 134 -33.72 66.76 -8.91
CA LYS A 134 -32.29 66.62 -9.16
C LYS A 134 -31.57 65.76 -8.11
N LYS A 135 -31.98 65.83 -6.84
CA LYS A 135 -31.43 64.95 -5.79
C LYS A 135 -31.90 63.49 -5.98
N LEU A 136 -33.15 63.26 -6.33
CA LEU A 136 -33.71 61.92 -6.55
C LEU A 136 -33.10 61.19 -7.77
N GLU A 137 -32.56 61.92 -8.74
CA GLU A 137 -31.81 61.35 -9.87
C GLU A 137 -30.45 60.75 -9.47
N THR A 138 -29.97 61.01 -8.26
CA THR A 138 -28.69 60.44 -7.79
C THR A 138 -28.82 58.96 -7.43
N PRO A 139 -27.76 58.14 -7.62
CA PRO A 139 -27.76 56.73 -7.23
C PRO A 139 -28.14 56.54 -5.76
N ILE A 140 -28.85 55.46 -5.46
CA ILE A 140 -29.43 55.19 -4.14
C ILE A 140 -28.38 55.25 -3.03
N GLU A 141 -27.13 54.84 -3.29
CA GLU A 141 -26.04 54.88 -2.30
C GLU A 141 -25.66 56.30 -1.88
N LYS A 142 -25.80 57.28 -2.79
CA LYS A 142 -25.59 58.70 -2.51
C LYS A 142 -26.85 59.33 -1.93
N LEU A 143 -28.01 58.93 -2.45
CA LEU A 143 -29.32 59.44 -2.07
C LEU A 143 -29.61 59.23 -0.57
N VAL A 144 -29.32 58.03 -0.03
CA VAL A 144 -29.51 57.71 1.40
C VAL A 144 -28.56 58.48 2.32
N VAL A 145 -27.47 59.03 1.79
CA VAL A 145 -26.51 59.87 2.54
C VAL A 145 -26.94 61.34 2.52
N THR A 146 -27.55 61.79 1.43
CA THR A 146 -27.96 63.19 1.23
C THR A 146 -29.46 63.42 1.44
N CYS A 147 -30.18 62.48 2.05
CA CYS A 147 -31.63 62.54 2.23
C CYS A 147 -32.09 63.75 3.05
N ASP A 148 -31.23 64.27 3.93
CA ASP A 148 -31.48 65.49 4.70
C ASP A 148 -31.72 66.70 3.79
N GLY A 149 -31.00 66.79 2.67
CA GLY A 149 -31.21 67.87 1.71
C GLY A 149 -32.54 67.78 0.96
N ILE A 150 -33.14 66.58 0.85
CA ILE A 150 -34.48 66.40 0.27
C ILE A 150 -35.54 66.87 1.28
N ARG A 151 -35.35 66.50 2.55
CA ARG A 151 -36.22 66.97 3.65
C ARG A 151 -36.21 68.50 3.76
N THR A 152 -35.03 69.11 3.76
CA THR A 152 -34.89 70.58 3.85
C THR A 152 -35.55 71.32 2.68
N ALA A 153 -35.51 70.76 1.46
CA ALA A 153 -36.19 71.35 0.30
C ALA A 153 -37.71 71.10 0.28
N LEU A 154 -38.18 70.01 0.90
CA LEU A 154 -39.60 69.63 0.92
C LEU A 154 -40.39 70.30 2.05
N ASP A 155 -39.81 70.44 3.24
CA ASP A 155 -40.45 71.02 4.43
C ASP A 155 -41.13 72.40 4.18
N PRO A 156 -40.53 73.38 3.48
CA PRO A 156 -41.16 74.68 3.27
C PRO A 156 -42.34 74.67 2.29
N ILE A 157 -42.40 73.67 1.40
CA ILE A 157 -43.42 73.60 0.34
C ILE A 157 -44.48 72.52 0.61
N VAL A 158 -44.26 71.65 1.59
CA VAL A 158 -45.08 70.45 1.83
C VAL A 158 -46.55 70.78 2.02
N GLU A 159 -46.90 71.91 2.64
CA GLU A 159 -48.29 72.30 2.86
C GLU A 159 -48.99 72.80 1.60
N MET A 160 -48.24 73.31 0.63
CA MET A 160 -48.73 73.84 -0.65
C MET A 160 -48.90 72.76 -1.72
N LEU A 161 -48.43 71.54 -1.49
CA LEU A 161 -48.51 70.46 -2.47
C LEU A 161 -49.89 69.77 -2.47
N PRO A 162 -50.39 69.31 -3.63
CA PRO A 162 -51.55 68.43 -3.69
C PRO A 162 -51.32 67.13 -2.90
N LEU A 163 -52.39 66.59 -2.31
CA LEU A 163 -52.33 65.41 -1.44
C LEU A 163 -51.62 64.20 -2.10
N GLY A 164 -51.88 63.94 -3.38
CA GLY A 164 -51.23 62.86 -4.13
C GLY A 164 -49.71 63.02 -4.20
N LEU A 165 -49.22 64.24 -4.42
CA LEU A 165 -47.79 64.51 -4.49
C LEU A 165 -47.12 64.40 -3.11
N LYS A 166 -47.80 64.86 -2.05
CA LYS A 166 -47.33 64.66 -0.66
C LYS A 166 -47.16 63.17 -0.34
N GLN A 167 -48.12 62.34 -0.73
CA GLN A 167 -48.06 60.89 -0.49
C GLN A 167 -46.89 60.23 -1.22
N VAL A 168 -46.61 60.63 -2.47
CA VAL A 168 -45.49 60.09 -3.26
C VAL A 168 -44.13 60.55 -2.73
N LEU A 169 -44.02 61.78 -2.24
CA LEU A 169 -42.76 62.34 -1.73
C LEU A 169 -42.49 62.02 -0.26
N ARG A 170 -43.49 61.56 0.50
CA ARG A 170 -43.31 61.24 1.93
C ARG A 170 -42.28 60.13 2.20
N PRO A 171 -42.22 59.02 1.44
CA PRO A 171 -41.23 57.98 1.66
C PRO A 171 -39.78 58.45 1.44
N THR A 172 -39.54 59.40 0.52
CA THR A 172 -38.18 59.87 0.21
C THR A 172 -37.56 60.68 1.34
N VAL A 173 -38.38 61.28 2.21
CA VAL A 173 -37.95 61.97 3.44
C VAL A 173 -37.44 60.98 4.50
N HIS A 174 -37.83 59.71 4.41
CA HIS A 174 -37.48 58.67 5.37
C HIS A 174 -36.39 57.70 4.87
N LEU A 175 -35.76 57.98 3.72
CA LEU A 175 -34.69 57.16 3.14
C LEU A 175 -33.48 56.97 4.06
N GLY A 176 -33.25 57.88 5.00
CA GLY A 176 -32.18 57.79 5.99
C GLY A 176 -32.24 56.52 6.85
N PHE A 177 -33.43 55.93 7.04
CA PHE A 177 -33.58 54.66 7.77
C PHE A 177 -32.88 53.49 7.08
N LEU A 178 -32.76 53.51 5.74
CA LEU A 178 -32.13 52.44 4.95
C LEU A 178 -30.62 52.66 4.75
N ARG A 179 -30.06 53.73 5.31
CA ARG A 179 -28.67 54.14 5.04
C ARG A 179 -27.66 53.04 5.35
N GLU A 180 -27.76 52.41 6.52
CA GLU A 180 -26.82 51.37 6.96
C GLU A 180 -26.87 50.15 6.04
N ASP A 181 -28.08 49.69 5.72
CA ASP A 181 -28.30 48.52 4.86
C ASP A 181 -27.79 48.72 3.44
N VAL A 182 -28.08 49.88 2.85
CA VAL A 182 -27.66 50.23 1.48
C VAL A 182 -26.13 50.34 1.41
N LEU A 183 -25.49 51.01 2.37
CA LEU A 183 -24.03 51.14 2.38
C LEU A 183 -23.34 49.80 2.64
N ALA A 184 -23.88 48.98 3.54
CA ALA A 184 -23.36 47.64 3.79
C ALA A 184 -23.50 46.74 2.55
N ALA A 185 -24.64 46.81 1.85
CA ALA A 185 -24.85 46.07 0.61
C ALA A 185 -23.87 46.51 -0.49
N ALA A 186 -23.70 47.81 -0.71
CA ALA A 186 -22.75 48.36 -1.67
C ALA A 186 -21.30 47.90 -1.37
N SER A 187 -20.91 47.92 -0.10
CA SER A 187 -19.59 47.43 0.35
C SER A 187 -19.40 45.93 0.05
N ARG A 188 -20.42 45.10 0.31
CA ARG A 188 -20.38 43.66 -0.02
C ARG A 188 -20.26 43.43 -1.53
N ILE A 189 -20.97 44.20 -2.36
CA ILE A 189 -20.90 44.10 -3.82
C ILE A 189 -19.50 44.46 -4.30
N ALA A 190 -18.95 45.59 -3.86
CA ALA A 190 -17.59 46.01 -4.20
C ALA A 190 -16.56 44.95 -3.80
N SER A 191 -16.69 44.39 -2.60
CA SER A 191 -15.82 43.32 -2.10
C SER A 191 -15.88 42.07 -2.97
N ARG A 192 -17.09 41.62 -3.38
CA ARG A 192 -17.26 40.46 -4.28
C ARG A 192 -16.68 40.70 -5.68
N ASN A 193 -16.81 41.93 -6.19
CA ASN A 193 -16.27 42.28 -7.50
C ASN A 193 -14.73 42.29 -7.51
N ASN A 194 -14.11 42.57 -6.34
CA ASN A 194 -12.67 42.54 -6.16
C ASN A 194 -12.09 41.15 -5.87
N GLN A 195 -12.89 40.08 -5.92
CA GLN A 195 -12.46 38.69 -5.68
C GLN A 195 -12.13 37.90 -6.94
N SER A 196 -11.99 38.53 -8.11
CA SER A 196 -11.69 37.84 -9.37
C SER A 196 -10.40 37.02 -9.31
N ALA A 197 -9.31 37.61 -8.79
CA ALA A 197 -8.03 36.95 -8.64
C ALA A 197 -8.10 35.72 -7.71
N LEU A 198 -8.83 35.84 -6.59
CA LEU A 198 -9.02 34.72 -5.65
C LEU A 198 -9.81 33.57 -6.30
N LYS A 199 -10.85 33.89 -7.08
CA LYS A 199 -11.63 32.87 -7.81
C LYS A 199 -10.76 32.14 -8.83
N GLU A 200 -9.91 32.87 -9.56
CA GLU A 200 -8.97 32.29 -10.52
C GLU A 200 -7.97 31.37 -9.82
N GLU A 201 -7.39 31.79 -8.70
CA GLU A 201 -6.48 30.97 -7.89
C GLU A 201 -7.15 29.69 -7.39
N ILE A 202 -8.37 29.77 -6.86
CA ILE A 202 -9.14 28.58 -6.44
C ILE A 202 -9.36 27.63 -7.63
N THR A 203 -9.74 28.14 -8.80
CA THR A 203 -9.95 27.27 -9.98
C THR A 203 -8.66 26.59 -10.43
N LYS A 204 -7.53 27.29 -10.35
CA LYS A 204 -6.21 26.76 -10.68
C LYS A 204 -5.78 25.68 -9.71
N GLU A 205 -5.91 25.91 -8.40
CA GLU A 205 -5.60 24.92 -7.37
C GLU A 205 -6.51 23.68 -7.48
N CYS A 206 -7.81 23.87 -7.73
CA CYS A 206 -8.72 22.76 -7.99
C CYS A 206 -8.30 21.94 -9.22
N ALA A 207 -7.87 22.59 -10.31
CA ALA A 207 -7.38 21.92 -11.50
C ALA A 207 -6.09 21.13 -11.22
N ALA A 208 -5.13 21.73 -10.51
CA ALA A 208 -3.88 21.08 -10.12
C ALA A 208 -4.13 19.86 -9.20
N ALA A 209 -5.04 19.99 -8.22
CA ALA A 209 -5.42 18.91 -7.33
C ALA A 209 -6.10 17.75 -8.08
N ASN A 210 -6.97 18.07 -9.04
CA ASN A 210 -7.60 17.04 -9.87
C ASN A 210 -6.61 16.33 -10.79
N GLN A 211 -5.63 17.06 -11.34
CA GLN A 211 -4.56 16.46 -12.14
C GLN A 211 -3.68 15.55 -11.27
N PHE A 212 -3.26 16.01 -10.09
CA PHE A 212 -2.49 15.20 -9.15
C PHE A 212 -3.25 13.93 -8.74
N LYS A 213 -4.57 14.05 -8.52
CA LYS A 213 -5.44 12.90 -8.25
C LYS A 213 -5.44 11.92 -9.42
N ALA A 214 -5.56 12.39 -10.66
CA ALA A 214 -5.50 11.55 -11.85
C ALA A 214 -4.15 10.82 -11.96
N ASP A 215 -3.04 11.54 -11.79
CA ASP A 215 -1.69 10.96 -11.84
C ASP A 215 -1.50 9.87 -10.76
N LEU A 216 -2.07 10.05 -9.57
CA LEU A 216 -2.05 9.02 -8.52
C LEU A 216 -2.81 7.74 -8.90
N TYR A 217 -3.93 7.86 -9.62
CA TYR A 217 -4.68 6.68 -10.08
C TYR A 217 -4.01 6.02 -11.30
N ASP A 218 -3.35 6.80 -12.15
CA ASP A 218 -2.62 6.30 -13.31
C ASP A 218 -1.27 5.68 -12.95
N ASN A 219 -0.74 5.98 -11.75
CA ASN A 219 0.48 5.36 -11.23
C ASN A 219 0.31 3.84 -11.07
N ASN A 220 0.72 3.13 -12.13
CA ASN A 220 0.77 1.68 -12.25
C ASN A 220 1.75 1.00 -11.26
N GLU A 221 2.36 1.76 -10.35
CA GLU A 221 3.28 1.26 -9.32
C GLU A 221 2.58 0.25 -8.40
N GLU A 222 1.33 0.50 -7.99
CA GLU A 222 0.59 -0.44 -7.14
C GLU A 222 0.35 -1.78 -7.86
N ALA A 223 -0.02 -1.73 -9.13
CA ALA A 223 -0.21 -2.93 -9.94
C ALA A 223 1.12 -3.66 -10.21
N GLN A 224 2.22 -2.93 -10.44
CA GLN A 224 3.56 -3.50 -10.59
C GLN A 224 4.04 -4.17 -9.29
N LEU A 225 3.79 -3.55 -8.14
CA LEU A 225 4.10 -4.12 -6.82
C LEU A 225 3.25 -5.38 -6.56
N LYS A 226 1.95 -5.35 -6.88
CA LYS A 226 1.06 -6.52 -6.78
C LYS A 226 1.56 -7.67 -7.68
N ALA A 227 1.90 -7.39 -8.94
CA ALA A 227 2.44 -8.39 -9.85
C ALA A 227 3.78 -8.97 -9.34
N SER A 228 4.67 -8.10 -8.84
CA SER A 228 5.94 -8.53 -8.25
C SER A 228 5.74 -9.42 -7.03
N ARG A 229 4.81 -9.06 -6.14
CA ARG A 229 4.44 -9.87 -4.97
C ARG A 229 3.95 -11.26 -5.38
N GLN A 230 3.03 -11.33 -6.34
CA GLN A 230 2.53 -12.61 -6.87
C GLN A 230 3.66 -13.47 -7.46
N ALA A 231 4.60 -12.86 -8.18
CA ALA A 231 5.76 -13.57 -8.72
C ALA A 231 6.68 -14.11 -7.60
N PHE A 232 6.86 -13.36 -6.51
CA PHE A 232 7.62 -13.84 -5.36
C PHE A 232 6.89 -14.96 -4.61
N ASP A 233 5.57 -14.88 -4.46
CA ASP A 233 4.76 -15.93 -3.85
C ASP A 233 4.84 -17.23 -4.67
N ALA A 234 4.77 -17.15 -6.01
CA ALA A 234 4.96 -18.29 -6.89
C ALA A 234 6.37 -18.92 -6.74
N LYS A 235 7.41 -18.09 -6.66
CA LYS A 235 8.79 -18.56 -6.40
C LYS A 235 8.91 -19.23 -5.03
N LYS A 236 8.29 -18.67 -3.99
CA LYS A 236 8.27 -19.23 -2.64
C LYS A 236 7.64 -20.61 -2.63
N MET A 237 6.51 -20.80 -3.30
CA MET A 237 5.84 -22.11 -3.42
C MET A 237 6.76 -23.12 -4.12
N LYS A 238 7.36 -22.75 -5.25
CA LYS A 238 8.30 -23.62 -5.98
C LYS A 238 9.50 -24.05 -5.12
N ILE A 239 10.09 -23.13 -4.37
CA ILE A 239 11.21 -23.45 -3.46
C ILE A 239 10.75 -24.39 -2.35
N THR A 240 9.54 -24.19 -1.83
CA THR A 240 8.98 -25.04 -0.76
C THR A 240 8.77 -26.47 -1.25
N GLU A 241 8.26 -26.64 -2.48
CA GLU A 241 8.12 -27.95 -3.13
C GLU A 241 9.48 -28.62 -3.33
N GLU A 242 10.48 -27.87 -3.80
CA GLU A 242 11.83 -28.41 -4.02
C GLU A 242 12.49 -28.85 -2.70
N ILE A 243 12.31 -28.08 -1.61
CA ILE A 243 12.78 -28.48 -0.28
C ILE A 243 12.11 -29.78 0.17
N LYS A 244 10.80 -29.92 -0.07
CA LYS A 244 10.08 -31.16 0.27
C LYS A 244 10.62 -32.35 -0.53
N ARG A 245 10.81 -32.19 -1.84
CA ARG A 245 11.40 -33.21 -2.72
C ARG A 245 12.78 -33.65 -2.25
N LEU A 246 13.65 -32.70 -1.91
CA LEU A 246 15.00 -32.98 -1.43
C LEU A 246 14.99 -33.70 -0.07
N LYS A 247 14.05 -33.38 0.83
CA LYS A 247 13.90 -34.10 2.11
C LYS A 247 13.48 -35.56 1.92
N GLU A 248 12.58 -35.82 0.97
CA GLU A 248 12.17 -37.19 0.61
C GLU A 248 13.34 -37.96 0.00
N GLU A 249 14.11 -37.32 -0.88
CA GLU A 249 15.29 -37.93 -1.50
C GLU A 249 16.39 -38.24 -0.47
N LEU A 250 16.63 -37.33 0.48
CA LEU A 250 17.56 -37.56 1.59
C LEU A 250 17.13 -38.75 2.46
N SER A 251 15.86 -38.81 2.85
CA SER A 251 15.31 -39.93 3.61
C SER A 251 15.49 -41.26 2.87
N ARG A 252 15.32 -41.27 1.54
CA ARG A 252 15.55 -42.47 0.72
C ARG A 252 17.02 -42.88 0.74
N VAL A 253 17.94 -41.94 0.57
CA VAL A 253 19.38 -42.23 0.61
C VAL A 253 19.80 -42.78 1.98
N ASP A 254 19.29 -42.20 3.08
CA ASP A 254 19.57 -42.68 4.43
C ASP A 254 19.14 -44.14 4.62
N THR A 255 17.97 -44.54 4.10
CA THR A 255 17.55 -45.95 4.16
C THR A 255 18.48 -46.88 3.38
N VAL A 256 19.00 -46.45 2.22
CA VAL A 256 19.94 -47.23 1.43
C VAL A 256 21.28 -47.37 2.15
N ILE A 257 21.75 -46.29 2.79
CA ILE A 257 22.97 -46.32 3.61
C ILE A 257 22.82 -47.32 4.75
N LEU A 258 21.71 -47.27 5.50
CA LEU A 258 21.45 -48.21 6.60
C LEU A 258 21.46 -49.68 6.13
N VAL A 259 20.80 -49.98 5.00
CA VAL A 259 20.80 -51.34 4.42
C VAL A 259 22.21 -51.77 4.03
N ASN A 260 22.98 -50.89 3.40
CA ASN A 260 24.35 -51.18 2.99
C ASN A 260 25.27 -51.38 4.20
N ASP A 261 25.14 -50.59 5.27
CA ASP A 261 25.92 -50.75 6.50
C ASP A 261 25.69 -52.11 7.16
N VAL A 262 24.44 -52.58 7.19
CA VAL A 262 24.11 -53.94 7.63
C VAL A 262 24.77 -54.98 6.71
N GLY A 263 24.70 -54.79 5.40
CA GLY A 263 25.35 -55.67 4.42
C GLY A 263 26.87 -55.76 4.59
N VAL A 264 27.54 -54.63 4.84
CA VAL A 264 28.98 -54.57 5.09
C VAL A 264 29.35 -55.32 6.37
N LYS A 265 28.56 -55.17 7.45
CA LYS A 265 28.77 -55.93 8.70
C LYS A 265 28.63 -57.44 8.47
N MET A 266 27.57 -57.88 7.80
CA MET A 266 27.38 -59.30 7.47
C MET A 266 28.52 -59.87 6.61
N LEU A 267 29.03 -59.08 5.66
CA LEU A 267 30.14 -59.49 4.82
C LEU A 267 31.45 -59.60 5.63
N ALA A 268 31.68 -58.69 6.58
CA ALA A 268 32.82 -58.75 7.49
C ALA A 268 32.77 -60.01 8.37
N ASP A 269 31.62 -60.33 8.96
CA ASP A 269 31.41 -61.53 9.78
C ASP A 269 31.64 -62.82 8.97
N ASN A 270 31.08 -62.88 7.76
CA ASN A 270 31.28 -64.01 6.85
C ASN A 270 32.75 -64.18 6.45
N LYS A 271 33.46 -63.09 6.16
CA LYS A 271 34.90 -63.11 5.87
C LYS A 271 35.69 -63.64 7.05
N GLN A 272 35.37 -63.20 8.27
CA GLN A 272 36.02 -63.70 9.49
C GLN A 272 35.77 -65.19 9.70
N LYS A 273 34.52 -65.65 9.53
CA LYS A 273 34.13 -67.07 9.63
C LYS A 273 34.84 -67.96 8.60
N LEU A 274 34.95 -67.49 7.35
CA LEU A 274 35.71 -68.21 6.31
C LEU A 274 37.20 -68.23 6.63
N SER A 275 37.76 -67.13 7.13
CA SER A 275 39.17 -67.07 7.53
C SER A 275 39.50 -68.05 8.66
N THR A 276 38.64 -68.16 9.69
CA THR A 276 38.84 -69.11 10.79
C THR A 276 38.69 -70.56 10.31
N SER A 277 37.68 -70.84 9.48
CA SER A 277 37.49 -72.16 8.86
C SER A 277 38.68 -72.58 8.00
N LEU A 278 39.19 -71.68 7.16
CA LEU A 278 40.37 -71.93 6.34
C LEU A 278 41.62 -72.19 7.20
N LYS A 279 41.85 -71.39 8.24
CA LYS A 279 42.96 -71.60 9.19
C LYS A 279 42.86 -72.98 9.85
N ALA A 280 41.68 -73.38 10.28
CA ALA A 280 41.44 -74.70 10.88
C ALA A 280 41.69 -75.83 9.86
N SER A 281 41.23 -75.69 8.62
CA SER A 281 41.47 -76.65 7.54
C SER A 281 42.98 -76.80 7.23
N ILE A 282 43.69 -75.68 7.10
CA ILE A 282 45.15 -75.69 6.88
C ILE A 282 45.88 -76.36 8.06
N ALA A 283 45.49 -76.08 9.30
CA ALA A 283 46.06 -76.73 10.48
C ALA A 283 45.83 -78.25 10.45
N ARG A 284 44.63 -78.69 10.06
CA ARG A 284 44.30 -80.11 9.90
C ARG A 284 45.14 -80.78 8.81
N ILE A 285 45.30 -80.14 7.65
CA ILE A 285 46.15 -80.67 6.56
C ILE A 285 47.59 -80.83 7.05
N ARG A 286 48.13 -79.84 7.77
CA ARG A 286 49.48 -79.92 8.34
C ARG A 286 49.61 -81.08 9.33
N GLU A 287 48.59 -81.32 10.15
CA GLU A 287 48.59 -82.43 11.09
C GLU A 287 48.56 -83.79 10.37
N LEU A 288 47.66 -83.96 9.40
CA LEU A 288 47.60 -85.17 8.58
C LEU A 288 48.92 -85.43 7.84
N ASN A 289 49.56 -84.37 7.35
CA ASN A 289 50.84 -84.49 6.63
C ASN A 289 51.99 -84.97 7.53
N LYS A 290 51.93 -84.82 8.86
CA LYS A 290 52.92 -85.41 9.78
C LYS A 290 52.82 -86.93 9.84
N GLY A 291 51.62 -87.48 9.62
CA GLY A 291 51.38 -88.92 9.58
C GLY A 291 51.64 -89.54 8.21
N LEU A 292 52.02 -88.74 7.20
CA LEU A 292 52.30 -89.22 5.86
C LEU A 292 53.73 -89.78 5.80
N ILE A 293 53.86 -91.09 5.60
CA ILE A 293 55.14 -91.73 5.29
C ILE A 293 55.45 -91.45 3.83
N ILE A 294 56.56 -90.76 3.57
CA ILE A 294 57.00 -90.43 2.22
C ILE A 294 57.93 -91.55 1.74
N GLY A 295 57.51 -92.27 0.72
CA GLY A 295 58.26 -93.36 0.12
C GLY A 295 57.42 -94.08 -0.92
N SER A 296 58.08 -94.81 -1.82
CA SER A 296 57.41 -95.83 -2.63
C SER A 296 57.49 -97.14 -1.87
N ASP A 297 56.44 -97.95 -1.91
CA ASP A 297 56.45 -99.29 -1.31
C ASP A 297 57.45 -100.22 -2.00
N GLU A 298 57.98 -99.84 -3.17
CA GLU A 298 58.83 -100.68 -4.00
C GLU A 298 60.11 -101.19 -3.30
N PRO A 299 60.96 -100.34 -2.69
CA PRO A 299 62.09 -100.81 -1.89
C PRO A 299 61.66 -101.70 -0.72
N ASP A 300 60.59 -101.34 0.00
CA ASP A 300 60.11 -102.13 1.13
C ASP A 300 59.55 -103.49 0.68
N ARG A 301 58.87 -103.54 -0.47
CA ARG A 301 58.40 -104.77 -1.13
C ARG A 301 59.57 -105.62 -1.62
N GLN A 302 60.63 -105.03 -2.16
CA GLN A 302 61.83 -105.79 -2.54
C GLN A 302 62.52 -106.40 -1.32
N ILE A 303 62.57 -105.70 -0.18
CA ILE A 303 63.07 -106.24 1.09
C ILE A 303 62.20 -107.42 1.55
N ILE A 304 60.88 -107.29 1.50
CA ILE A 304 59.94 -108.37 1.86
C ILE A 304 60.11 -109.58 0.92
N ASN A 305 60.08 -109.36 -0.39
CA ASN A 305 60.21 -110.44 -1.38
C ASN A 305 61.58 -111.15 -1.27
N SER A 306 62.67 -110.41 -1.04
CA SER A 306 63.98 -111.01 -0.82
C SER A 306 64.03 -111.87 0.44
N ALA A 307 63.35 -111.45 1.51
CA ALA A 307 63.25 -112.25 2.74
C ALA A 307 62.42 -113.52 2.52
N ASP A 308 61.32 -113.43 1.77
CA ASP A 308 60.49 -114.59 1.41
C ASP A 308 61.26 -115.58 0.51
N GLU A 309 62.01 -115.09 -0.48
CA GLU A 309 62.89 -115.92 -1.33
C GLU A 309 63.99 -116.61 -0.49
N ALA A 310 64.61 -115.90 0.45
CA ALA A 310 65.60 -116.48 1.35
C ALA A 310 64.99 -117.56 2.25
N MET A 311 63.78 -117.35 2.78
CA MET A 311 63.05 -118.34 3.57
C MET A 311 62.74 -119.60 2.75
N LEU A 312 62.23 -119.43 1.52
CA LEU A 312 61.94 -120.55 0.61
C LEU A 312 63.21 -121.33 0.23
N TYR A 313 64.35 -120.66 0.06
CA TYR A 313 65.64 -121.31 -0.18
C TYR A 313 66.09 -122.19 1.01
N TYR A 314 65.91 -121.69 2.25
CA TYR A 314 66.25 -122.45 3.45
C TYR A 314 65.32 -123.64 3.71
N ILE A 315 64.03 -123.54 3.35
CA ILE A 315 63.05 -124.64 3.51
C ILE A 315 63.16 -125.68 2.39
N GLY A 316 63.50 -125.26 1.16
CA GLY A 316 63.68 -126.17 0.01
C GLY A 316 65.03 -126.92 -0.02
N SER A 317 65.94 -126.61 0.91
CA SER A 317 67.24 -127.27 1.06
C SER A 317 67.29 -128.29 2.22
N CYS A 318 66.14 -128.61 2.81
CA CYS A 318 65.93 -129.73 3.74
C CYS A 318 65.24 -130.90 3.02
#